data_AF-A0A8T4Z222-F1
#
_entry.id   AF-A0A8T4Z222-F1
#
_cell.length_a   1.000
_cell.length_b   1.000
_cell.length_c   1.000
_cell.angle_alpha   90.00
_cell.angle_beta   90.00
_cell.angle_gamma   90.00
#
_symmetry.space_group_name_H-M   'P 1'
#
loop_
_entity.id
_entity.type
_entity.pdbx_description
1 polymer ?
#
loop_
_entity_poly.entity_id
_entity_poly.type
_entity_poly.pdbx_seq_one_letter_code
_entity_poly.pdbx_strand_id
1 'polypeptide(L)'
;REAAERYRWRKPVCIHTPLLTGLKGPVEDTGSIFDEDKKVSLMIGSKMSKSIPGSSILIHDEPEEVKMKLRNAFCPPRETRGNPVMEIVKYIIMPERGEINIPRPQKYGGETVFTDYELLENEYRNGRIHPLDLKNGAAEELVKLLENVRRHFKENPKLLEMMKNMDVTR
;
A
#
# COMPACT_ATOMS: atom_id res chain seq x y z
N ARG A 1 18.96 19.04 -11.22
CA ARG A 1 18.75 20.52 -11.12
C ARG A 1 20.04 21.28 -11.38
N GLU A 2 21.16 20.86 -10.80
CA GLU A 2 22.50 21.44 -11.03
C GLU A 2 22.92 21.44 -12.51
N ALA A 3 22.66 20.35 -13.23
CA ALA A 3 22.91 20.30 -14.68
C ALA A 3 22.09 21.35 -15.46
N ALA A 4 20.81 21.56 -15.09
CA ALA A 4 19.96 22.55 -15.77
C ALA A 4 20.50 23.99 -15.60
N GLU A 5 21.12 24.29 -14.46
CA GLU A 5 21.80 25.56 -14.22
C GLU A 5 23.04 25.72 -15.09
N ARG A 6 23.85 24.66 -15.18
CA ARG A 6 25.06 24.63 -16.02
C ARG A 6 24.75 24.81 -17.51
N TYR A 7 23.64 24.26 -17.99
CA TYR A 7 23.24 24.32 -19.40
C TYR A 7 22.22 25.42 -19.72
N ARG A 8 21.91 26.33 -18.77
CA ARG A 8 20.91 27.40 -18.93
C ARG A 8 19.52 26.89 -19.35
N TRP A 9 19.15 25.69 -18.94
CA TRP A 9 17.81 25.14 -19.11
C TRP A 9 16.89 25.60 -17.97
N ARG A 10 15.58 25.52 -18.20
CA ARG A 10 14.61 25.70 -17.10
C ARG A 10 14.84 24.63 -16.04
N LYS A 11 14.99 25.04 -14.79
CA LYS A 11 15.16 24.12 -13.66
C LYS A 11 13.87 23.30 -13.49
N PRO A 12 13.94 21.96 -13.50
CA PRO A 12 12.77 21.14 -13.25
C PRO A 12 12.31 21.27 -11.80
N VAL A 13 11.00 21.24 -11.59
CA VAL A 13 10.39 21.09 -10.26
C VAL A 13 10.33 19.60 -9.93
N CYS A 14 10.87 19.23 -8.76
CA CYS A 14 10.85 17.86 -8.28
C CYS A 14 9.72 17.71 -7.27
N ILE A 15 8.75 16.86 -7.58
CA ILE A 15 7.63 16.51 -6.68
C ILE A 15 7.90 15.08 -6.24
N HIS A 16 8.11 14.88 -4.93
CA HIS A 16 8.40 13.58 -4.36
C HIS A 16 7.16 13.07 -3.64
N THR A 17 6.71 11.87 -4.00
CA THR A 17 5.63 11.15 -3.32
C THR A 17 6.21 10.09 -2.38
N PRO A 18 5.49 9.72 -1.30
CA PRO A 18 5.93 8.65 -0.42
C PRO A 18 6.02 7.32 -1.15
N LEU A 19 7.01 6.51 -0.80
CA LEU A 19 7.13 5.13 -1.27
C LEU A 19 6.38 4.21 -0.31
N LEU A 20 5.50 3.38 -0.86
CA LEU A 20 4.74 2.42 -0.05
C LEU A 20 5.61 1.22 0.35
N THR A 21 5.50 0.84 1.61
CA THR A 21 6.16 -0.34 2.17
C THR A 21 5.51 -1.62 1.64
N GLY A 22 6.32 -2.63 1.36
CA GLY A 22 5.90 -3.97 0.98
C GLY A 22 5.04 -4.61 2.04
N LEU A 23 4.09 -5.45 1.62
CA LEU A 23 3.15 -6.13 2.52
C LEU A 23 3.85 -7.02 3.54
N LYS A 24 5.09 -7.47 3.29
CA LYS A 24 5.85 -8.30 4.23
C LYS A 24 6.43 -7.51 5.41
N GLY A 25 6.29 -6.18 5.41
CA GLY A 25 6.85 -5.30 6.43
C GLY A 25 8.31 -4.96 6.19
N PRO A 26 8.94 -4.24 7.14
CA PRO A 26 10.34 -3.89 7.05
C PRO A 26 11.20 -5.15 7.04
N VAL A 27 12.06 -5.28 6.02
CA VAL A 27 13.04 -6.36 5.95
C VAL A 27 14.19 -6.00 6.89
N GLU A 28 14.32 -6.74 7.98
CA GLU A 28 15.53 -6.68 8.80
C GLU A 28 16.68 -7.31 7.99
N ASP A 29 17.57 -6.44 7.54
CA ASP A 29 18.93 -6.76 7.08
C ASP A 29 19.04 -7.51 5.73
N THR A 30 18.92 -6.76 4.63
CA THR A 30 19.32 -7.26 3.29
C THR A 30 20.83 -7.17 3.02
N GLY A 31 21.67 -6.80 3.99
CA GLY A 31 23.12 -6.63 3.78
C GLY A 31 23.49 -5.63 2.67
N SER A 32 22.50 -4.89 2.16
CA SER A 32 22.57 -4.00 1.02
C SER A 32 22.37 -2.59 1.53
N ILE A 33 23.44 -1.81 1.59
CA ILE A 33 23.41 -0.40 1.98
C ILE A 33 23.06 0.38 0.72
N PHE A 34 21.81 0.86 0.63
CA PHE A 34 21.32 1.66 -0.49
C PHE A 34 21.55 3.16 -0.27
N ASP A 35 21.76 3.57 0.97
CA ASP A 35 21.93 4.96 1.40
C ASP A 35 22.80 5.00 2.68
N GLU A 36 23.47 6.13 2.93
CA GLU A 36 24.23 6.37 4.17
C GLU A 36 23.30 6.38 5.39
N ASP A 37 22.05 6.81 5.20
CA ASP A 37 21.05 6.85 6.25
C ASP A 37 20.35 5.48 6.40
N LYS A 38 20.65 4.77 7.50
CA LYS A 38 20.17 3.39 7.75
C LYS A 38 18.65 3.25 7.65
N LYS A 39 17.89 4.29 8.02
CA LYS A 39 16.42 4.30 7.92
C LYS A 39 15.94 4.36 6.47
N VAL A 40 16.62 5.14 5.62
CA VAL A 40 16.31 5.25 4.19
C VAL A 40 16.67 3.96 3.48
N SER A 41 17.82 3.37 3.81
CA SER A 41 18.23 2.07 3.27
C SER A 41 17.23 0.95 3.61
N LEU A 42 16.72 0.89 4.84
CA LEU A 42 15.68 -0.07 5.23
C LEU A 42 14.35 0.16 4.48
N MET A 43 13.93 1.41 4.30
CA MET A 43 12.74 1.73 3.49
C MET A 43 12.90 1.29 2.04
N ILE A 44 14.08 1.50 1.44
CA ILE A 44 14.37 1.08 0.06
C ILE A 44 14.34 -0.45 -0.07
N GLY A 45 14.93 -1.18 0.88
CA GLY A 45 14.91 -2.65 0.89
C GLY A 45 13.51 -3.23 1.11
N SER A 46 12.65 -2.49 1.81
CA SER A 46 11.29 -2.91 2.17
C SER A 46 10.22 -2.40 1.22
N LYS A 47 10.59 -1.76 0.09
CA LYS A 47 9.62 -1.23 -0.87
C LYS A 47 8.79 -2.34 -1.52
N MET A 48 7.54 -2.03 -1.90
CA MET A 48 6.79 -2.92 -2.78
C MET A 48 7.58 -3.17 -4.08
N SER A 49 7.90 -4.43 -4.36
CA SER A 49 8.57 -4.84 -5.58
C SER A 49 7.87 -6.04 -6.20
N LYS A 50 7.74 -6.02 -7.53
CA LYS A 50 7.23 -7.16 -8.31
C LYS A 50 8.11 -8.41 -8.14
N SER A 51 9.39 -8.22 -7.79
CA SER A 51 10.36 -9.31 -7.63
C SER A 51 10.08 -10.24 -6.45
N ILE A 52 9.26 -9.85 -5.46
CA ILE A 52 8.91 -10.69 -4.32
C ILE A 52 7.42 -11.05 -4.42
N PRO A 53 7.06 -12.27 -4.84
CA PRO A 53 5.68 -12.73 -4.88
C PRO A 53 4.98 -12.56 -3.53
N GLY A 54 3.74 -12.04 -3.56
CA GLY A 54 2.92 -11.80 -2.37
C GLY A 54 3.30 -10.57 -1.54
N SER A 55 4.34 -9.82 -1.90
CA SER A 55 4.72 -8.57 -1.21
C SER A 55 4.00 -7.33 -1.74
N SER A 56 3.28 -7.45 -2.85
CA SER A 56 2.63 -6.35 -3.57
C SER A 56 1.21 -6.73 -4.01
N ILE A 57 0.35 -5.72 -4.03
CA ILE A 57 -1.00 -5.79 -4.57
C ILE A 57 -0.93 -5.24 -6.00
N LEU A 58 -1.37 -6.04 -6.97
CA LEU A 58 -1.44 -5.62 -8.36
C LEU A 58 -2.82 -5.05 -8.65
N ILE A 59 -2.88 -4.10 -9.58
CA ILE A 59 -4.12 -3.42 -9.98
C ILE A 59 -5.17 -4.36 -10.59
N HIS A 60 -4.75 -5.54 -11.04
CA HIS A 60 -5.57 -6.55 -11.70
C HIS A 60 -5.69 -7.84 -10.85
N ASP A 61 -5.29 -7.80 -9.56
CA ASP A 61 -5.53 -8.92 -8.65
C ASP A 61 -7.04 -9.15 -8.47
N GLU A 62 -7.44 -10.41 -8.38
CA GLU A 62 -8.84 -10.75 -8.08
C GLU A 62 -9.20 -10.39 -6.62
N PRO A 63 -10.48 -10.14 -6.30
CA PRO A 63 -10.89 -9.72 -4.95
C PRO A 63 -10.35 -10.64 -3.83
N GLU A 64 -10.36 -11.95 -4.07
CA GLU A 64 -9.91 -12.99 -3.15
C GLU A 64 -8.40 -12.90 -2.92
N GLU A 65 -7.63 -12.58 -3.95
CA GLU A 65 -6.17 -12.43 -3.87
C GLU A 65 -5.81 -11.19 -3.06
N VAL A 66 -6.50 -10.07 -3.29
CA VAL A 66 -6.32 -8.83 -2.51
C VAL A 66 -6.59 -9.09 -1.02
N LYS A 67 -7.71 -9.76 -0.71
CA LYS A 67 -8.07 -10.14 0.67
C LYS A 67 -7.01 -11.06 1.29
N MET A 68 -6.53 -12.07 0.55
CA MET A 68 -5.49 -12.98 1.03
C MET A 68 -4.16 -12.24 1.30
N LYS A 69 -3.73 -11.38 0.37
CA LYS A 69 -2.48 -10.61 0.49
C LYS A 69 -2.53 -9.66 1.69
N LEU A 70 -3.61 -8.90 1.88
CA LEU A 70 -3.76 -8.02 3.04
C LEU A 70 -3.93 -8.79 4.35
N ARG A 71 -4.61 -9.93 4.34
CA ARG A 71 -4.71 -10.80 5.51
C ARG A 71 -3.32 -11.25 5.99
N ASN A 72 -2.44 -11.58 5.05
CA ASN A 72 -1.05 -12.01 5.33
C ASN A 72 -0.07 -10.84 5.52
N ALA A 73 -0.50 -9.60 5.31
CA ALA A 73 0.38 -8.44 5.43
C ALA A 73 0.87 -8.23 6.86
N PHE A 74 2.04 -7.62 7.00
CA PHE A 74 2.57 -7.15 8.27
C PHE A 74 1.66 -6.06 8.83
N CYS A 75 1.13 -6.27 10.04
CA CYS A 75 0.24 -5.33 10.72
C CYS A 75 0.34 -5.57 12.24
N PRO A 76 1.45 -5.19 12.86
CA PRO A 76 1.66 -5.34 14.29
C PRO A 76 0.63 -4.55 15.11
N PRO A 77 0.06 -5.12 16.19
CA PRO A 77 -0.94 -4.45 17.00
C PRO A 77 -0.38 -3.18 17.63
N ARG A 78 -1.15 -2.09 17.60
CA ARG A 78 -0.80 -0.77 18.16
C ARG A 78 0.38 -0.05 17.51
N GLU A 79 1.02 -0.64 16.51
CA GLU A 79 2.15 -0.07 15.81
C GLU A 79 1.72 0.50 14.46
N THR A 80 2.03 1.78 14.26
CA THR A 80 1.53 2.60 13.14
C THR A 80 2.64 2.92 12.16
N ARG A 81 3.91 2.89 12.61
CA ARG A 81 5.08 3.22 11.79
C ARG A 81 5.60 1.95 11.09
N GLY A 82 5.85 2.04 9.79
CA GLY A 82 6.28 0.89 8.97
C GLY A 82 5.20 -0.19 8.83
N ASN A 83 3.94 0.17 9.11
CA ASN A 83 2.80 -0.72 8.95
C ASN A 83 2.21 -0.54 7.54
N PRO A 84 2.42 -1.47 6.61
CA PRO A 84 2.00 -1.32 5.22
C PRO A 84 0.47 -1.19 5.08
N VAL A 85 -0.31 -1.78 6.00
CA VAL A 85 -1.77 -1.66 5.97
C VAL A 85 -2.19 -0.24 6.33
N MET A 86 -1.59 0.35 7.36
CA MET A 86 -1.84 1.76 7.74
C MET A 86 -1.41 2.73 6.63
N GLU A 87 -0.32 2.45 5.93
CA GLU A 87 0.14 3.25 4.78
C GLU A 87 -0.84 3.19 3.61
N ILE A 88 -1.37 2.00 3.28
CA ILE A 88 -2.40 1.84 2.26
C ILE A 88 -3.65 2.65 2.63
N VAL A 89 -4.08 2.61 3.89
CA VAL A 89 -5.22 3.42 4.33
C VAL A 89 -4.91 4.92 4.16
N LYS A 90 -3.75 5.37 4.61
CA LYS A 90 -3.35 6.78 4.60
C LYS A 90 -3.20 7.37 3.20
N TYR A 91 -2.51 6.66 2.31
CA TYR A 91 -2.05 7.20 1.04
C TYR A 91 -2.91 6.78 -0.15
N ILE A 92 -3.76 5.77 -0.01
CA ILE A 92 -4.60 5.27 -1.10
C ILE A 92 -6.09 5.39 -0.74
N ILE A 93 -6.53 4.75 0.34
CA ILE A 93 -7.97 4.66 0.64
C ILE A 93 -8.53 6.04 1.04
N MET A 94 -7.89 6.72 2.00
CA MET A 94 -8.38 8.01 2.50
C MET A 94 -8.41 9.10 1.40
N PRO A 95 -7.37 9.29 0.57
CA PRO A 95 -7.42 10.32 -0.48
C PRO A 95 -8.45 10.05 -1.58
N GLU A 96 -8.73 8.79 -1.90
CA GLU A 96 -9.65 8.41 -2.99
C GLU A 96 -11.10 8.28 -2.52
N ARG A 97 -11.34 7.84 -1.28
CA ARG A 97 -12.69 7.57 -0.75
C ARG A 97 -13.16 8.61 0.26
N GLY A 98 -12.25 9.32 0.91
CA GLY A 98 -12.54 10.25 2.01
C GLY A 98 -12.90 9.57 3.34
N GLU A 99 -13.13 8.26 3.34
CA GLU A 99 -13.46 7.48 4.52
C GLU A 99 -13.05 6.01 4.38
N ILE A 100 -12.96 5.31 5.50
CA ILE A 100 -12.78 3.86 5.56
C ILE A 100 -13.79 3.24 6.52
N ASN A 101 -14.43 2.18 6.05
CA ASN A 101 -15.30 1.35 6.87
C ASN A 101 -14.52 0.16 7.43
N ILE A 102 -14.63 -0.06 8.74
CA ILE A 102 -14.03 -1.19 9.44
C ILE A 102 -15.16 -2.09 9.95
N PRO A 103 -15.45 -3.20 9.25
CA PRO A 103 -16.52 -4.11 9.63
C PRO A 103 -16.10 -4.92 10.86
N ARG A 104 -16.85 -4.79 11.96
CA ARG A 104 -16.60 -5.54 13.19
C ARG A 104 -17.89 -6.07 13.79
N PRO A 105 -17.88 -7.30 14.35
CA PRO A 105 -19.00 -7.80 15.11
C PRO A 105 -19.39 -6.86 16.26
N GLN A 106 -20.68 -6.80 16.59
CA GLN A 106 -21.19 -5.91 17.66
C GLN A 106 -20.53 -6.17 19.02
N LYS A 107 -20.12 -7.41 19.29
CA LYS A 107 -19.35 -7.81 20.48
C LYS A 107 -17.95 -7.17 20.59
N TYR A 108 -17.41 -6.61 19.50
CA TYR A 108 -16.08 -6.00 19.42
C TYR A 108 -16.13 -4.51 19.08
N GLY A 109 -17.28 -3.85 19.32
CA GLY A 109 -17.46 -2.42 19.09
C GLY A 109 -18.35 -2.06 17.90
N GLY A 110 -18.75 -3.04 17.08
CA GLY A 110 -19.60 -2.81 15.91
C GLY A 110 -18.87 -2.16 14.74
N GLU A 111 -19.59 -2.07 13.62
CA GLU A 111 -19.12 -1.41 12.40
C GLU A 111 -18.79 0.05 12.68
N THR A 112 -17.61 0.49 12.26
CA THR A 112 -17.11 1.84 12.51
C THR A 112 -16.55 2.44 11.24
N VAL A 113 -16.99 3.65 10.94
CA VAL A 113 -16.50 4.44 9.80
C VAL A 113 -15.58 5.54 10.32
N PHE A 114 -14.42 5.69 9.69
CA PHE A 114 -13.46 6.74 9.96
C PHE A 114 -13.32 7.64 8.74
N THR A 115 -13.60 8.92 8.91
CA THR A 115 -13.41 9.97 7.88
C THR A 115 -12.07 10.70 8.02
N ASP A 116 -11.39 10.48 9.14
CA ASP A 116 -10.09 11.08 9.43
C ASP A 116 -9.07 9.99 9.78
N TYR A 117 -7.90 10.10 9.14
CA TYR A 117 -6.80 9.19 9.38
C TYR A 117 -6.22 9.34 10.78
N GLU A 118 -6.16 10.56 11.32
CA GLU A 118 -5.56 10.80 12.63
C GLU A 118 -6.39 10.13 13.74
N LEU A 119 -7.72 10.21 13.63
CA LEU A 119 -8.64 9.49 14.51
C LEU A 119 -8.42 7.96 14.42
N LEU A 120 -8.35 7.42 13.21
CA LEU A 120 -8.10 5.98 12.99
C LEU A 120 -6.76 5.55 13.59
N GLU A 121 -5.70 6.33 13.35
CA GLU A 121 -4.35 6.07 13.83
C GLU A 121 -4.31 6.03 15.37
N ASN A 122 -5.00 6.96 16.02
CA ASN A 122 -5.10 7.00 17.47
C ASN A 122 -5.87 5.81 18.03
N GLU A 123 -7.01 5.44 17.44
CA GLU A 123 -7.81 4.28 17.86
C GLU A 123 -7.03 2.96 17.70
N TYR A 124 -6.25 2.85 16.63
CA TYR A 124 -5.37 1.70 16.40
C TYR A 124 -4.24 1.63 17.43
N ARG A 125 -3.56 2.76 17.69
CA ARG A 125 -2.48 2.85 18.69
C ARG A 125 -2.96 2.51 20.11
N ASN A 126 -4.19 2.93 20.45
CA ASN A 126 -4.81 2.60 21.73
C ASN A 126 -5.31 1.15 21.81
N GLY A 127 -5.22 0.39 20.70
CA GLY A 127 -5.65 -1.01 20.64
C GLY A 127 -7.17 -1.20 20.62
N ARG A 128 -7.92 -0.14 20.28
CA ARG A 128 -9.39 -0.21 20.13
C ARG A 128 -9.78 -0.85 18.80
N ILE A 129 -8.88 -0.84 17.81
CA ILE A 129 -9.03 -1.53 16.54
C ILE A 129 -8.06 -2.69 16.48
N HIS A 130 -8.57 -3.89 16.23
CA HIS A 130 -7.73 -5.07 16.08
C HIS A 130 -7.09 -5.11 14.67
N PRO A 131 -5.84 -5.59 14.51
CA PRO A 131 -5.20 -5.69 13.21
C PRO A 131 -5.99 -6.45 12.15
N LEU A 132 -6.71 -7.50 12.55
CA LEU A 132 -7.55 -8.28 11.64
C LEU A 132 -8.70 -7.45 11.07
N ASP A 133 -9.33 -6.63 11.90
CA ASP A 133 -10.46 -5.79 11.48
C ASP A 133 -9.98 -4.71 10.50
N LEU A 134 -8.84 -4.06 10.81
CA LEU A 134 -8.21 -3.10 9.92
C LEU A 134 -7.85 -3.72 8.57
N LYS A 135 -7.26 -4.92 8.56
CA LYS A 135 -6.93 -5.65 7.34
C LYS A 135 -8.17 -5.95 6.49
N ASN A 136 -9.25 -6.38 7.11
CA ASN A 136 -10.49 -6.71 6.42
C ASN A 136 -11.13 -5.44 5.83
N GLY A 137 -11.24 -4.36 6.61
CA GLY A 137 -11.77 -3.08 6.12
C GLY A 137 -10.93 -2.50 4.98
N ALA A 138 -9.60 -2.50 5.13
CA ALA A 138 -8.70 -2.05 4.07
C ALA A 138 -8.83 -2.91 2.80
N ALA A 139 -9.00 -4.23 2.93
CA ALA A 139 -9.17 -5.10 1.78
C ALA A 139 -10.49 -4.86 1.05
N GLU A 140 -11.59 -4.66 1.78
CA GLU A 140 -12.89 -4.36 1.18
C GLU A 140 -12.88 -3.04 0.42
N GLU A 141 -12.33 -1.98 1.01
CA GLU A 141 -12.23 -0.68 0.33
C GLU A 141 -11.28 -0.72 -0.87
N LEU A 142 -10.16 -1.43 -0.76
CA LEU A 142 -9.24 -1.56 -1.89
C LEU A 142 -9.85 -2.38 -3.04
N VAL A 143 -10.63 -3.42 -2.72
CA VAL A 143 -11.40 -4.17 -3.73
C VAL A 143 -12.41 -3.26 -4.42
N LYS A 144 -13.15 -2.42 -3.70
CA LYS A 144 -14.09 -1.46 -4.31
C LYS A 144 -13.35 -0.48 -5.23
N LEU A 145 -12.22 0.06 -4.79
CA LEU A 145 -11.41 1.00 -5.56
C LEU A 145 -10.90 0.39 -6.87
N LEU A 146 -10.44 -0.87 -6.83
CA LEU A 146 -9.92 -1.59 -7.99
C LEU A 146 -11.02 -2.17 -8.90
N GLU A 147 -12.30 -2.02 -8.56
CA GLU A 147 -13.40 -2.56 -9.38
C GLU A 147 -13.40 -2.02 -10.81
N ASN A 148 -13.28 -0.70 -10.97
CA ASN A 148 -13.29 -0.05 -12.29
C ASN A 148 -12.15 -0.54 -13.17
N VAL A 149 -10.96 -0.71 -12.58
CA VAL A 149 -9.77 -1.21 -13.29
C VAL A 149 -9.97 -2.65 -13.75
N ARG A 150 -10.51 -3.51 -12.87
CA ARG A 150 -10.80 -4.91 -13.21
C ARG A 150 -11.87 -5.03 -14.28
N ARG A 151 -12.92 -4.20 -14.22
CA ARG A 151 -13.96 -4.14 -15.25
C ARG A 151 -13.36 -3.79 -16.62
N HIS A 152 -12.48 -2.78 -16.65
CA HIS A 152 -11.78 -2.39 -17.86
C HIS A 152 -10.94 -3.53 -18.47
N PHE A 153 -10.19 -4.28 -17.65
CA PHE A 153 -9.42 -5.43 -18.12
C PHE A 153 -10.29 -6.63 -18.53
N LYS A 154 -11.47 -6.82 -17.92
CA LYS A 154 -12.44 -7.84 -18.35
C LYS A 154 -13.03 -7.53 -19.73
N GLU A 155 -13.30 -6.27 -20.02
CA GLU A 155 -13.77 -5.81 -21.33
C GLU A 155 -12.64 -5.84 -22.39
N ASN A 156 -11.38 -5.68 -21.97
CA ASN A 156 -10.21 -5.61 -22.84
C ASN A 156 -9.16 -6.68 -22.50
N PRO A 157 -9.47 -7.98 -22.66
CA PRO A 157 -8.60 -9.08 -22.20
C PRO A 157 -7.23 -9.08 -22.87
N LYS A 158 -7.16 -8.63 -24.13
CA LYS A 158 -5.90 -8.53 -24.90
C LYS A 158 -4.87 -7.63 -24.23
N LEU A 159 -5.28 -6.56 -23.54
CA LEU A 159 -4.36 -5.67 -22.83
C LEU A 159 -3.70 -6.38 -21.66
N LEU A 160 -4.46 -7.19 -20.93
CA LEU A 160 -3.95 -7.97 -19.80
C LEU A 160 -3.01 -9.08 -20.29
N GLU A 161 -3.34 -9.74 -21.39
CA GLU A 161 -2.47 -10.73 -22.02
C GLU A 161 -1.15 -10.11 -22.50
N MET A 162 -1.20 -8.98 -23.20
CA MET A 162 0.00 -8.24 -23.60
C MET A 162 0.85 -7.86 -22.38
N MET A 163 0.22 -7.38 -21.31
CA MET A 163 0.92 -7.03 -20.07
C MET A 163 1.61 -8.24 -19.43
N LYS A 164 0.93 -9.39 -19.35
CA LYS A 164 1.49 -10.62 -18.78
C LYS A 164 2.63 -11.18 -19.64
N ASN A 165 2.53 -11.03 -20.96
CA ASN A 165 3.54 -11.50 -21.90
C ASN A 165 4.76 -10.58 -22.01
N MET A 166 4.68 -9.35 -21.48
CA MET A 166 5.81 -8.41 -21.42
C MET A 166 6.85 -8.73 -20.34
N ASP A 167 6.71 -9.83 -19.59
CA ASP A 167 7.68 -10.17 -18.54
C ASP A 167 9.06 -10.60 -19.09
N VAL A 168 9.94 -9.60 -19.11
CA VAL A 168 11.40 -9.60 -18.93
C VAL A 168 12.26 -10.07 -20.11
N THR A 169 12.55 -9.14 -21.03
CA THR A 169 13.90 -9.09 -21.62
C THR A 169 14.83 -8.64 -20.49
N ARG A 170 15.64 -9.57 -19.99
CA ARG A 170 16.64 -9.35 -18.94
C ARG A 170 17.88 -8.69 -19.50
#